data_AF-A0A1M7DST6-F1
#
_entry.id   AF-A0A1M7DST6-F1
#
_cell.length_a   1.000
_cell.length_b   1.000
_cell.length_c   1.000
_cell.angle_alpha   90.00
_cell.angle_beta   90.00
_cell.angle_gamma   90.00
#
_symmetry.space_group_name_H-M   'P 1'
#
loop_
_entity.id
_entity.type
_entity.pdbx_description
1 polymer ?
#
loop_
_entity_poly.entity_id
_entity_poly.type
_entity_poly.pdbx_seq_one_letter_code
_entity_poly.pdbx_strand_id
1 'polypeptide(L)'
;MKKYIFLSGILLSLYGCESNTYESLEEPEVIVGKVTYNANAKAIIDANCIACHASGGTLKPLETYAQVRDAMLNTDLLDRIQRQNGTPGQMPKAGRMSQDKINTILQWNADGLLEN
;
A
#
# COMPACT_ATOMS: atom_id res chain seq x y z
N MET A 1 -43.21 36.05 39.52
CA MET A 1 -44.47 35.40 39.09
C MET A 1 -44.31 34.97 37.63
N LYS A 2 -44.79 33.76 37.28
CA LYS A 2 -44.73 33.03 35.98
C LYS A 2 -43.30 32.67 35.51
N LYS A 3 -42.83 31.42 35.63
CA LYS A 3 -43.18 30.14 34.95
C LYS A 3 -43.04 30.18 33.42
N TYR A 4 -41.97 29.56 32.89
CA TYR A 4 -42.00 28.72 31.69
C TYR A 4 -40.96 27.59 31.82
N ILE A 5 -41.48 26.38 32.04
CA ILE A 5 -40.84 25.09 31.75
C ILE A 5 -41.31 24.72 30.34
N PHE A 6 -40.44 24.26 29.44
CA PHE A 6 -40.64 23.27 28.36
C PHE A 6 -39.32 23.20 27.56
N LEU A 7 -38.50 22.16 27.70
CA LEU A 7 -38.51 20.86 27.00
C LEU A 7 -37.80 20.90 25.63
N SER A 8 -37.04 19.83 25.36
CA SER A 8 -36.31 19.46 24.13
C SER A 8 -34.84 19.90 24.16
N GLY A 9 -33.85 19.03 24.39
CA GLY A 9 -33.75 17.64 23.94
C GLY A 9 -33.05 17.63 22.59
N ILE A 10 -31.71 17.58 22.61
CA ILE A 10 -30.85 17.13 21.52
C ILE A 10 -29.56 16.64 22.18
N LEU A 11 -29.58 15.37 22.60
CA LEU A 11 -28.38 14.54 22.57
C LEU A 11 -28.14 14.26 21.09
N LEU A 12 -27.20 14.96 20.47
CA LEU A 12 -26.65 14.50 19.20
C LEU A 12 -25.50 13.54 19.52
N SER A 13 -25.86 12.27 19.42
CA SER A 13 -25.04 11.09 19.52
C SER A 13 -23.73 11.24 18.74
N LEU A 14 -22.64 10.93 19.41
CA LEU A 14 -21.38 10.58 18.77
C LEU A 14 -21.62 9.30 17.96
N TYR A 15 -21.91 9.45 16.67
CA TYR A 15 -21.78 8.32 15.74
C TYR A 15 -20.31 8.18 15.38
N GLY A 16 -19.63 7.33 16.14
CA GLY A 16 -18.43 6.67 15.66
C GLY A 16 -18.80 5.76 14.49
N CYS A 17 -18.19 5.99 13.35
CA CYS A 17 -17.93 4.94 12.39
C CYS A 17 -16.50 4.47 12.63
N GLU A 18 -16.33 3.58 13.62
CA GLU A 18 -15.21 2.67 13.61
C GLU A 18 -15.50 1.65 12.51
N SER A 19 -14.96 1.88 11.31
CA SER A 19 -14.96 0.86 10.27
C SER A 19 -13.95 -0.20 10.70
N ASN A 20 -14.45 -1.18 11.44
CA ASN A 20 -13.78 -2.42 11.75
C ASN A 20 -13.55 -3.20 10.45
N THR A 21 -12.49 -2.89 9.73
CA THR A 21 -11.72 -3.94 9.07
C THR A 21 -10.61 -4.26 10.05
N TYR A 22 -10.73 -5.41 10.71
CA TYR A 22 -9.63 -6.07 11.41
C TYR A 22 -8.55 -6.34 10.35
N GLU A 23 -7.74 -5.33 10.01
CA GLU A 23 -6.39 -5.59 9.52
C GLU A 23 -5.76 -6.37 10.65
N SER A 24 -5.41 -7.63 10.37
CA SER A 24 -4.59 -8.41 11.27
C SER A 24 -3.45 -7.50 11.71
N LEU A 25 -3.41 -7.17 13.00
CA LEU A 25 -2.27 -6.48 13.62
C LEU A 25 -1.11 -7.48 13.66
N GLU A 26 -0.69 -7.96 12.49
CA GLU A 26 0.63 -8.54 12.32
C GLU A 26 1.58 -7.40 12.57
N GLU A 27 2.30 -7.52 13.69
CA GLU A 27 3.39 -6.63 14.01
C GLU A 27 4.34 -6.64 12.79
N PRO A 28 4.74 -5.47 12.27
CA PRO A 28 5.56 -5.39 11.08
C PRO A 28 6.80 -6.26 11.27
N GLU A 29 6.96 -7.28 10.43
CA GLU A 29 8.13 -8.14 10.50
C GLU A 29 9.38 -7.28 10.26
N VAL A 30 10.19 -7.12 11.30
CA VAL A 30 11.46 -6.40 11.21
C VAL A 30 12.43 -7.27 10.43
N ILE A 31 12.68 -6.91 9.17
CA ILE A 31 13.68 -7.59 8.34
C ILE A 31 15.07 -7.31 8.93
N VAL A 32 15.74 -8.36 9.41
CA VAL A 32 17.12 -8.27 9.91
C VAL A 32 18.09 -8.52 8.76
N GLY A 33 18.87 -7.51 8.41
CA GLY A 33 19.84 -7.57 7.32
C GLY A 33 19.37 -6.79 6.09
N LYS A 34 19.98 -7.08 4.93
CA LYS A 34 19.61 -6.43 3.67
C LYS A 34 18.35 -7.08 3.09
N VAL A 35 17.49 -6.24 2.50
CA VAL A 35 16.32 -6.67 1.75
C VAL A 35 16.74 -7.04 0.33
N THR A 36 16.27 -8.18 -0.16
CA THR A 36 16.60 -8.68 -1.50
C THR A 36 15.33 -9.06 -2.27
N TYR A 37 15.45 -9.14 -3.60
CA TYR A 37 14.30 -9.39 -4.45
C TYR A 37 13.70 -10.76 -4.16
N ASN A 38 14.52 -11.81 -4.20
CA ASN A 38 14.04 -13.17 -4.05
C ASN A 38 13.53 -13.47 -2.64
N ALA A 39 14.13 -12.88 -1.60
CA ALA A 39 13.71 -13.11 -0.22
C ALA A 39 12.49 -12.28 0.20
N ASN A 40 12.32 -11.06 -0.34
CA ASN A 40 11.36 -10.11 0.22
C ASN A 40 10.46 -9.45 -0.82
N ALA A 41 11.04 -8.81 -1.85
CA ALA A 41 10.25 -7.98 -2.77
C ALA A 41 9.39 -8.81 -3.72
N LYS A 42 9.87 -9.98 -4.17
CA LYS A 42 9.22 -10.79 -5.21
C LYS A 42 7.80 -11.18 -4.83
N ALA A 43 7.57 -11.66 -3.61
CA ALA A 43 6.24 -12.06 -3.16
C ALA A 43 5.24 -10.88 -3.18
N ILE A 44 5.72 -9.67 -2.86
CA ILE A 44 4.90 -8.45 -2.92
C ILE A 44 4.56 -8.11 -4.37
N ILE A 45 5.54 -8.13 -5.28
CA ILE A 45 5.32 -7.85 -6.70
C ILE A 45 4.37 -8.87 -7.33
N ASP A 46 4.60 -10.16 -7.08
CA ASP A 46 3.78 -11.25 -7.61
C ASP A 46 2.32 -11.07 -7.23
N ALA A 47 2.06 -10.78 -5.95
CA ALA A 47 0.71 -10.67 -5.42
C ALA A 47 -0.02 -9.38 -5.80
N ASN A 48 0.69 -8.27 -6.03
CA ASN A 48 0.07 -6.94 -6.12
C ASN A 48 0.23 -6.26 -7.49
N CYS A 49 1.11 -6.76 -8.36
CA CYS A 49 1.45 -6.06 -9.61
C CYS A 49 1.14 -6.88 -10.87
N ILE A 50 1.49 -8.17 -10.88
CA ILE A 50 1.52 -8.98 -12.11
C ILE A 50 0.15 -9.13 -12.78
N ALA A 51 -0.95 -9.17 -12.02
CA ALA A 51 -2.28 -9.33 -12.58
C ALA A 51 -2.64 -8.28 -13.66
N CYS A 52 -2.08 -7.06 -13.57
CA CYS A 52 -2.20 -6.04 -14.62
C CYS A 52 -0.90 -5.84 -15.41
N HIS A 53 0.25 -6.21 -14.85
CA HIS A 53 1.59 -6.03 -15.42
C HIS A 53 2.21 -7.35 -15.91
N ALA A 54 1.40 -8.26 -16.44
CA ALA A 54 1.86 -9.50 -17.04
C ALA A 54 2.51 -9.26 -18.42
N SER A 55 3.39 -10.17 -18.85
CA SER A 55 3.94 -10.11 -20.20
C SER A 55 2.85 -10.29 -21.26
N GLY A 56 3.01 -9.58 -22.38
CA GLY A 56 2.04 -9.58 -23.49
C GLY A 56 0.86 -8.62 -23.30
N GLY A 57 0.78 -7.92 -22.17
CA GLY A 57 -0.14 -6.80 -21.97
C GLY A 57 0.34 -5.48 -22.60
N THR A 58 -0.44 -4.42 -22.38
CA THR A 58 -0.09 -3.05 -22.83
C THR A 58 0.75 -2.28 -21.81
N LEU A 59 0.80 -2.76 -20.56
CA LEU A 59 1.59 -2.16 -19.48
C LEU A 59 3.01 -2.72 -19.47
N LYS A 60 3.96 -1.99 -18.87
CA LYS A 60 5.32 -2.49 -18.64
C LYS A 60 5.24 -3.78 -17.79
N PRO A 61 5.83 -4.89 -18.24
CA PRO A 61 5.77 -6.16 -17.51
C PRO A 61 6.62 -6.09 -16.24
N LEU A 62 6.21 -6.84 -15.19
CA LEU A 62 6.85 -6.86 -13.87
C LEU A 62 7.01 -8.29 -13.31
N GLU A 63 7.28 -9.27 -14.16
CA GLU A 63 7.31 -10.70 -13.79
C GLU A 63 8.71 -11.18 -13.38
N THR A 64 9.76 -10.52 -13.86
CA THR A 64 11.15 -10.90 -13.58
C THR A 64 11.87 -9.81 -12.78
N TYR A 65 12.90 -10.20 -12.03
CA TYR A 65 13.77 -9.25 -11.32
C TYR A 65 14.28 -8.14 -12.24
N ALA A 66 14.76 -8.48 -13.44
CA ALA A 66 15.28 -7.49 -14.39
C ALA A 66 14.21 -6.47 -14.81
N GLN A 67 12.97 -6.92 -15.04
CA GLN A 67 11.85 -6.04 -15.39
C GLN A 67 11.45 -5.13 -14.23
N VAL A 68 11.38 -5.68 -13.01
CA VAL A 68 11.05 -4.91 -11.81
C VAL A 68 12.14 -3.88 -11.52
N ARG A 69 13.41 -4.29 -11.56
CA ARG A 69 14.56 -3.39 -11.40
C ARG A 69 14.56 -2.27 -12.44
N ASP A 70 14.30 -2.58 -13.70
CA ASP A 70 14.15 -1.57 -14.76
C ASP A 70 13.03 -0.58 -14.43
N ALA A 71 11.87 -1.06 -13.99
CA ALA A 71 10.76 -0.20 -13.60
C ALA A 71 11.11 0.69 -12.40
N MET A 72 11.82 0.17 -11.40
CA MET A 72 12.27 0.94 -10.23
C MET A 72 13.21 2.08 -10.62
N LEU A 73 14.10 1.86 -11.60
CA LEU A 73 15.12 2.82 -12.02
C LEU A 73 14.63 3.82 -13.07
N ASN A 74 13.76 3.38 -13.97
CA ASN A 74 13.47 4.09 -15.22
C ASN A 74 12.00 4.53 -15.35
N THR A 75 11.20 4.40 -14.28
CA THR A 75 9.79 4.84 -14.24
C THR A 75 9.44 5.54 -12.93
N ASP A 76 8.16 5.89 -12.76
CA ASP A 76 7.60 6.46 -11.54
C ASP A 76 7.05 5.39 -10.57
N LEU A 77 7.46 4.11 -10.68
CA LEU A 77 6.95 3.02 -9.85
C LEU A 77 6.99 3.34 -8.35
N LEU A 78 8.15 3.79 -7.86
CA LEU A 78 8.35 4.14 -6.45
C LEU A 78 7.41 5.22 -5.95
N ASP A 79 7.15 6.23 -6.78
CA ASP A 79 6.20 7.29 -6.44
C ASP A 79 4.77 6.74 -6.43
N ARG A 80 4.37 5.97 -7.46
CA ARG A 80 3.00 5.47 -7.62
C ARG A 80 2.54 4.57 -6.49
N ILE A 81 3.41 3.69 -5.98
CA ILE A 81 3.07 2.80 -4.86
C ILE A 81 2.89 3.55 -3.54
N GLN A 82 3.45 4.76 -3.44
CA GLN A 82 3.34 5.64 -2.27
C GLN A 82 2.19 6.63 -2.36
N ARG A 83 1.40 6.65 -3.45
CA ARG A 83 0.23 7.53 -3.56
C ARG A 83 -0.93 7.03 -2.70
N GLN A 84 -1.71 7.97 -2.15
CA GLN A 84 -2.88 7.65 -1.32
C GLN A 84 -4.03 7.13 -2.18
N ASN A 85 -4.92 6.32 -1.57
CA ASN A 85 -6.11 5.80 -2.25
C ASN A 85 -6.92 6.94 -2.89
N GLY A 86 -7.35 6.75 -4.14
CA GLY A 86 -8.10 7.75 -4.91
C GLY A 86 -7.26 8.83 -5.58
N THR A 87 -5.94 8.86 -5.36
CA THR A 87 -5.04 9.80 -6.06
C THR A 87 -4.82 9.36 -7.51
N PRO A 88 -4.85 10.27 -8.51
CA PRO A 88 -4.53 9.92 -9.89
C PRO A 88 -3.19 9.19 -10.02
N GLY A 89 -3.17 8.09 -10.77
CA GLY A 89 -1.96 7.28 -11.02
C GLY A 89 -1.47 6.44 -9.84
N GLN A 90 -2.23 6.35 -8.74
CA GLN A 90 -1.98 5.42 -7.66
C GLN A 90 -1.93 3.97 -8.17
N MET A 91 -0.97 3.20 -7.64
CA MET A 91 -0.85 1.77 -7.90
C MET A 91 -0.69 1.00 -6.57
N PRO A 92 -1.19 -0.24 -6.47
CA PRO A 92 -2.06 -0.94 -7.43
C PRO A 92 -3.43 -0.26 -7.62
N LYS A 93 -3.98 -0.24 -8.84
CA LYS A 93 -5.24 0.48 -9.13
C LYS A 93 -6.43 0.03 -8.27
N ALA A 94 -6.44 -1.22 -7.79
CA ALA A 94 -7.48 -1.76 -6.93
C ALA A 94 -7.45 -1.20 -5.50
N GLY A 95 -6.32 -0.62 -5.08
CA GLY A 95 -6.12 -0.09 -3.74
C GLY A 95 -4.64 -0.11 -3.37
N ARG A 96 -4.24 0.87 -2.55
CA ARG A 96 -2.90 0.99 -1.98
C ARG A 96 -2.58 -0.24 -1.13
N MET A 97 -1.35 -0.75 -1.23
CA MET A 97 -0.84 -1.80 -0.36
C MET A 97 -0.72 -1.31 1.10
N SER A 98 -0.60 -2.24 2.05
CA SER A 98 -0.23 -1.91 3.43
C SER A 98 1.13 -1.20 3.46
N GLN A 99 1.34 -0.37 4.49
CA GLN A 99 2.56 0.45 4.57
C GLN A 99 3.82 -0.41 4.69
N ASP A 100 3.76 -1.57 5.34
CA ASP A 100 4.92 -2.46 5.48
C ASP A 100 5.38 -3.06 4.16
N LYS A 101 4.44 -3.43 3.29
CA LYS A 101 4.77 -3.89 1.92
C LYS A 101 5.47 -2.78 1.14
N ILE A 102 4.98 -1.55 1.25
CA ILE A 102 5.59 -0.38 0.60
C ILE A 102 6.99 -0.14 1.18
N ASN A 103 7.15 -0.19 2.50
CA ASN A 103 8.42 -0.01 3.18
C ASN A 103 9.45 -1.08 2.76
N THR A 104 9.05 -2.34 2.60
CA THR A 104 9.93 -3.41 2.09
C THR A 104 10.45 -3.08 0.68
N ILE A 105 9.61 -2.59 -0.23
CA ILE A 105 10.04 -2.19 -1.58
C ILE A 105 10.96 -0.96 -1.54
N LEU A 106 10.67 0.01 -0.67
CA LEU A 106 11.53 1.19 -0.46
C LEU A 106 12.90 0.82 0.12
N GLN A 107 12.93 -0.08 1.10
CA GLN A 107 14.17 -0.56 1.70
C GLN A 107 14.98 -1.37 0.71
N TRP A 108 14.34 -2.25 -0.08
CA TRP A 108 15.00 -2.97 -1.17
C TRP A 108 15.67 -2.02 -2.18
N ASN A 109 15.01 -0.90 -2.52
CA ASN A 109 15.60 0.14 -3.33
C ASN A 109 16.81 0.79 -2.66
N ALA A 110 16.70 1.14 -1.37
CA ALA A 110 17.79 1.72 -0.59
C ALA A 110 19.00 0.79 -0.44
N ASP A 111 18.77 -0.52 -0.35
CA ASP A 111 19.80 -1.56 -0.23
C ASP A 111 20.53 -1.85 -1.55
N GLY A 112 20.10 -1.22 -2.65
CA GLY A 112 20.76 -1.30 -3.96
C GLY A 112 20.10 -2.27 -4.93
N LEU A 113 18.81 -2.57 -4.76
CA LEU A 113 18.03 -3.47 -5.64
C LEU A 113 18.68 -4.85 -5.77
N LEU A 114 19.13 -5.43 -4.67
CA LEU A 114 19.82 -6.72 -4.65
C LEU A 114 18.88 -7.84 -5.09
N GLU A 115 19.35 -8.75 -5.94
CA GLU A 115 18.54 -9.90 -6.38
C GLU A 115 18.44 -10.99 -5.30
N ASN A 116 19.57 -11.29 -4.65
CA ASN A 116 19.72 -12.36 -3.65
C ASN A 116 20.34 -11.84 -2.36
#